data_AF-A0A9E4A1L5-F1
#
_entry.id   AF-A0A9E4A1L5-F1
#
_cell.length_a   1.000
_cell.length_b   1.000
_cell.length_c   1.000
_cell.angle_alpha   90.00
_cell.angle_beta   90.00
_cell.angle_gamma   90.00
#
_symmetry.space_group_name_H-M   'P 1'
#
loop_
_entity.id
_entity.type
_entity.pdbx_description
1 polymer ?
#
loop_
_entity_poly.entity_id
_entity_poly.type
_entity_poly.pdbx_seq_one_letter_code
_entity_poly.pdbx_strand_id
1 'polypeptide(L)' 'MAYLSWSEGFKSGGFDSKVGHAAEADVPVSEETATSYEIGFKSRWLGDSLQLNASGFRTDFEDLQLITLLFDQAT' A
#
# COMPACT_ATOMS: atom_id res chain seq x y z
N MET A 1 -18.59 -2.14 19.44
CA MET A 1 -17.16 -2.40 19.62
C MET A 1 -16.35 -1.39 18.85
N ALA A 2 -15.54 -0.59 19.52
CA ALA A 2 -14.53 0.26 18.89
C ALA A 2 -13.20 -0.49 18.84
N TYR A 3 -12.36 -0.21 17.84
CA TYR A 3 -11.05 -0.81 17.67
C TYR A 3 -10.05 0.17 17.07
N LEU A 4 -8.78 -0.11 17.33
CA LEU A 4 -7.61 0.52 16.75
C LEU A 4 -6.69 -0.59 16.24
N SER A 5 -6.06 -0.39 15.09
CA SER A 5 -5.04 -1.31 14.56
C SER A 5 -3.84 -0.52 14.03
N TRP A 6 -2.68 -1.16 14.13
CA TRP A 6 -1.43 -0.72 13.51
C TRP A 6 -0.75 -1.96 12.93
N SER A 7 -0.26 -1.86 11.70
CA SER A 7 0.49 -2.92 11.04
C SER A 7 1.56 -2.34 10.14
N GLU A 8 2.68 -3.06 10.03
CA GLU A 8 3.77 -2.76 9.12
C GLU A 8 4.02 -3.95 8.22
N GLY A 9 4.20 -3.68 6.93
CA GLY A 9 4.57 -4.68 5.93
C GLY A 9 5.65 -4.13 5.01
N PHE A 10 6.35 -5.03 4.32
CA PHE A 10 7.39 -4.66 3.39
C PHE A 10 7.24 -5.42 2.06
N LYS A 11 7.67 -4.78 0.99
CA LYS A 11 7.88 -5.39 -0.32
C LYS A 11 9.38 -5.44 -0.54
N SER A 12 9.93 -6.64 -0.47
CA SER A 12 11.36 -6.89 -0.57
C SER A 12 11.96 -6.23 -1.81
N GLY A 13 13.15 -5.66 -1.65
CA GLY A 13 13.97 -5.20 -2.77
C GLY A 13 14.37 -6.35 -3.71
N GLY A 14 14.95 -6.01 -4.85
CA GLY A 14 15.36 -6.99 -5.85
C GLY A 14 15.65 -6.36 -7.21
N PHE A 15 15.55 -7.16 -8.26
CA PHE A 15 15.68 -6.69 -9.64
C PHE A 15 14.29 -6.69 -10.26
N ASP A 16 13.86 -5.56 -10.81
CA ASP A 16 12.58 -5.48 -11.49
C ASP A 16 12.72 -6.06 -12.90
N SER A 17 12.02 -7.16 -13.18
CA SER A 17 12.00 -7.81 -14.49
C SER A 17 11.03 -7.14 -15.48
N LYS A 18 10.30 -6.11 -15.05
CA LYS A 18 9.30 -5.38 -15.84
C LYS A 18 9.80 -4.04 -16.38
N VAL A 19 11.07 -3.71 -16.21
CA VAL A 19 11.66 -2.51 -16.84
C VAL A 19 11.65 -2.64 -18.37
N GLY A 20 11.31 -1.55 -19.05
CA GLY A 20 11.24 -1.50 -20.51
C GLY A 20 12.61 -1.46 -21.21
N HIS A 21 13.69 -1.23 -20.43
CA HIS A 21 15.04 -1.06 -20.94
C HIS A 21 16.03 -1.98 -20.21
N ALA A 22 16.86 -2.71 -20.98
CA ALA A 22 17.82 -3.65 -20.44
C ALA A 22 18.87 -3.01 -19.51
N ALA A 23 19.17 -1.71 -19.69
CA ALA A 23 20.10 -0.98 -18.84
C ALA A 23 19.56 -0.72 -17.42
N GLU A 24 18.24 -0.74 -17.23
CA GLU A 24 17.58 -0.54 -15.94
C GLU A 24 17.29 -1.87 -15.22
N ALA A 25 17.42 -3.00 -15.93
CA ALA A 25 17.12 -4.33 -15.39
C ALA A 25 18.15 -4.80 -14.35
N ASP A 26 19.37 -4.28 -14.46
CA ASP A 26 20.46 -4.54 -13.50
C ASP A 26 20.49 -3.51 -12.36
N VAL A 27 19.57 -2.53 -12.32
CA VAL A 27 19.48 -1.57 -11.22
C VAL A 27 18.64 -2.19 -10.10
N PRO A 28 19.21 -2.50 -8.93
CA PRO A 28 18.45 -3.05 -7.83
C PRO A 28 17.51 -2.00 -7.24
N VAL A 29 16.26 -2.39 -6.98
CA VAL A 29 15.30 -1.60 -6.20
C VAL A 29 15.43 -1.93 -4.71
N SER A 30 15.46 -0.89 -3.89
CA SER A 30 15.40 -1.00 -2.43
C SER A 30 14.06 -1.56 -1.96
N GLU A 31 14.02 -2.08 -0.74
CA GLU A 31 12.77 -2.48 -0.08
C GLU A 31 11.79 -1.29 0.05
N GLU A 32 10.51 -1.56 -0.17
CA GLU A 32 9.42 -0.61 0.11
C GLU A 32 8.74 -1.02 1.41
N THR A 33 8.48 -0.06 2.31
CA THR A 33 7.79 -0.30 3.58
C THR A 33 6.45 0.42 3.59
N ALA A 34 5.42 -0.25 4.13
CA ALA A 34 4.08 0.29 4.25
C ALA A 34 3.58 0.16 5.69
N THR A 35 3.38 1.30 6.34
CA THR A 35 2.86 1.38 7.71
C THR A 35 1.39 1.82 7.66
N SER A 36 0.50 1.00 8.20
CA SER A 36 -0.95 1.26 8.20
C SER A 36 -1.49 1.47 9.60
N TYR A 37 -2.38 2.44 9.73
CA TYR A 37 -3.13 2.78 10.93
C TYR A 37 -4.62 2.72 10.62
N GLU A 38 -5.40 2.07 11.49
CA GLU A 38 -6.85 2.03 11.36
C GLU A 38 -7.53 2.32 12.70
N ILE A 39 -8.62 3.06 12.64
CA ILE A 39 -9.56 3.23 13.75
C ILE A 39 -10.97 2.92 13.23
N GLY A 40 -11.76 2.19 14.01
CA GLY A 40 -13.12 1.90 13.61
C GLY A 40 -14.05 1.56 14.74
N PHE A 41 -15.33 1.50 14.42
CA PHE A 41 -16.35 1.01 15.31
C PHE A 41 -17.42 0.22 14.58
N LYS A 42 -18.00 -0.73 15.31
CA LYS A 42 -19.08 -1.62 14.89
C LYS A 42 -20.17 -1.57 15.95
N SER A 43 -21.41 -1.35 15.56
CA SER A 43 -22.55 -1.23 16.47
C SER A 43 -23.77 -1.96 15.91
N ARG A 44 -24.60 -2.51 16.81
CA ARG A 44 -25.84 -3.20 16.47
C ARG A 44 -27.00 -2.55 17.20
N TRP A 45 -28.12 -2.39 16.50
CA TRP A 45 -29.29 -1.63 16.90
C TRP A 45 -30.55 -2.46 16.60
N LEU A 46 -31.71 -2.02 17.10
CA LEU A 46 -33.02 -2.63 16.81
C LEU A 46 -33.07 -4.16 17.07
N GLY A 47 -32.50 -4.62 18.18
CA GLY A 47 -32.45 -6.05 18.50
C GLY A 47 -31.66 -6.88 17.48
N ASP A 48 -30.46 -6.40 17.13
CA ASP A 48 -29.55 -7.02 16.15
C ASP A 48 -30.04 -6.99 14.68
N SER A 49 -31.15 -6.31 14.37
CA SER A 49 -31.66 -6.21 12.99
C SER A 49 -31.00 -5.11 12.14
N LEU A 50 -30.26 -4.19 12.76
CA LEU A 50 -29.48 -3.16 12.07
C LEU A 50 -28.04 -3.14 12.59
N GLN A 51 -27.07 -3.24 11.67
CA GLN A 51 -25.64 -3.12 11.99
C GLN A 51 -25.02 -1.92 11.27
N LEU A 52 -24.36 -1.05 12.03
CA LEU A 52 -23.57 0.07 11.51
C LEU A 52 -22.10 -0.17 11.80
N ASN A 53 -21.27 -0.07 10.75
CA ASN A 53 -19.82 -0.15 10.83
C ASN A 53 -19.23 1.09 10.17
N ALA A 54 -18.23 1.70 10.79
CA ALA A 54 -17.45 2.78 10.19
C ALA A 54 -15.98 2.62 10.58
N SER A 55 -15.08 2.94 9.66
CA SER A 55 -13.65 2.97 9.89
C SER A 55 -12.99 4.12 9.15
N GLY A 56 -11.87 4.59 9.70
CA GLY A 56 -10.91 5.47 9.04
C GLY A 56 -9.57 4.76 9.02
N PHE A 57 -8.89 4.82 7.88
CA PHE A 57 -7.60 4.19 7.67
C PHE A 57 -6.62 5.18 7.04
N ARG A 58 -5.35 5.02 7.37
CA ARG A 58 -4.24 5.75 6.77
C ARG A 58 -3.07 4.80 6.59
N THR A 59 -2.46 4.85 5.41
CA THR A 59 -1.23 4.12 5.13
C THR A 59 -0.19 5.10 4.63
N ASP A 60 0.98 5.08 5.27
CA ASP A 60 2.14 5.83 4.85
C ASP A 60 3.13 4.83 4.20
N PHE A 61 3.68 5.22 3.04
CA PHE A 61 4.61 4.40 2.26
C PHE A 61 5.99 5.06 2.25
N GLU A 62 7.02 4.25 2.47
CA GLU A 62 8.43 4.64 2.39
C GLU A 62 9.09 3.86 1.25
N ASP A 63 9.93 4.54 0.46
CA ASP A 63 10.67 3.96 -0.67
C ASP A 63 9.78 3.22 -1.70
N LEU A 64 8.61 3.81 -1.99
CA LEU A 64 7.60 3.28 -2.90
C LEU A 64 8.21 2.91 -4.28
N GLN A 65 8.12 1.63 -4.64
CA GLN A 65 8.62 1.10 -5.91
C GLN A 65 7.60 1.35 -7.03
N LEU A 66 7.87 2.33 -7.89
CA LEU A 66 7.04 2.69 -9.05
C LEU A 66 7.68 2.26 -10.37
N ILE A 67 6.89 1.62 -11.24
CA ILE A 67 7.27 1.41 -12.64
C ILE A 67 6.88 2.66 -13.43
N THR A 68 7.88 3.42 -13.88
CA THR A 68 7.66 4.56 -14.79
C THR A 68 7.93 4.13 -16.22
N LEU A 69 6.93 4.25 -17.10
CA LEU A 69 7.14 4.08 -18.53
C LEU A 69 7.71 5.39 -19.09
N LEU A 70 9.02 5.43 -19.32
CA LEU A 70 9.65 6.50 -20.08
C LEU A 70 9.20 6.39 -21.53
N PHE A 71 8.19 7.16 -21.93
CA PHE A 71 7.95 7.41 -23.34
C PHE A 71 9.04 8.34 -23.83
N ASP A 72 10.04 7.80 -24.52
CA ASP A 72 10.99 8.58 -25.29
C ASP A 72 10.20 9.47 -26.27
N GLN A 73 10.13 10.77 -25.98
CA GLN A 73 9.60 11.77 -26.91
C GLN A 73 10.69 12.00 -27.96
N ALA A 74 10.91 11.00 -28.81
CA ALA A 74 11.76 11.15 -29.98
C ALA A 74 11.19 12.29 -30.83
N THR A 75 11.98 13.35 -30.93
CA THR A 75 11.80 14.50 -31.83
C THR A 75 11.81 14.06 -33.29
#